data_AF-A0A6G0YCK0-F1
#
_entry.id   AF-A0A6G0YCK0-F1
#
_cell.length_a   1.000
_cell.length_b   1.000
_cell.length_c   1.000
_cell.angle_alpha   90.00
_cell.angle_beta   90.00
_cell.angle_gamma   90.00
#
_symmetry.space_group_name_H-M   'P 1'
#
loop_
_entity.id
_entity.type
_entity.pdbx_description
1 polymer ?
#
loop_
_entity_poly.entity_id
_entity_poly.type
_entity_poly.pdbx_seq_one_letter_code
_entity_poly.pdbx_strand_id
1 'polypeptide(L)'
;SRNFENVLNAAKLFVSWANNEFEKCSIDLVVEELLPTIRIPTKKNLNLNNVSTAPTSAISKFEYTVHNVAMDIVLSKLQQHFAKHSELSADFACLDPRNFSKELPVTAFVKLSKLLGFEKAVLKNELQDFASKWEKLKLKLPETYLVQDEDNEDDDEEEEITLNNENQQQKIEQCKEKKRCLNCLLCCYNVLFKYRLYVSAYNNLFIAYKYVLSLSCTQIGCERSFSTLTFIKTRLRNRLSMDNLDAWMLMNLNKDILESLSFEDITNEVVQQSSVLKSILVV
;
A
#
# COMPACT_ATOMS: atom_id res chain seq x y z
N SER A 1 -7.64 -7.31 -17.27
CA SER A 1 -8.42 -6.85 -18.44
C SER A 1 -8.26 -5.35 -18.55
N ARG A 2 -7.90 -4.81 -19.73
CA ARG A 2 -7.85 -3.35 -19.98
C ARG A 2 -9.28 -2.87 -20.22
N ASN A 3 -10.06 -2.71 -19.17
CA ASN A 3 -11.48 -2.39 -19.30
C ASN A 3 -11.67 -0.87 -19.36
N PHE A 4 -11.48 -0.32 -20.56
CA PHE A 4 -11.69 1.10 -20.82
C PHE A 4 -13.16 1.52 -20.63
N GLU A 5 -14.10 0.65 -20.93
CA GLU A 5 -15.53 0.92 -20.84
C GLU A 5 -15.99 1.17 -19.40
N ASN A 6 -15.48 0.41 -18.44
CA ASN A 6 -15.73 0.67 -17.02
C ASN A 6 -15.21 2.04 -16.57
N VAL A 7 -14.01 2.42 -17.03
CA VAL A 7 -13.40 3.72 -16.70
C VAL A 7 -14.22 4.85 -17.33
N LEU A 8 -14.68 4.67 -18.58
CA LEU A 8 -15.52 5.64 -19.26
C LEU A 8 -16.88 5.80 -18.56
N ASN A 9 -17.50 4.71 -18.12
CA ASN A 9 -18.77 4.74 -17.40
C ASN A 9 -18.62 5.39 -16.02
N ALA A 10 -17.56 5.08 -15.28
CA ALA A 10 -17.25 5.74 -14.01
C ALA A 10 -16.99 7.25 -14.18
N ALA A 11 -16.28 7.64 -15.25
CA ALA A 11 -16.06 9.05 -15.57
C ALA A 11 -17.38 9.77 -15.89
N LYS A 12 -18.28 9.17 -16.67
CA LYS A 12 -19.61 9.75 -16.94
C LYS A 12 -20.45 9.91 -15.68
N LEU A 13 -20.44 8.90 -14.79
CA LEU A 13 -21.10 8.98 -13.50
C LEU A 13 -20.54 10.13 -12.66
N PHE A 14 -19.21 10.27 -12.60
CA PHE A 14 -18.55 11.38 -11.93
C PHE A 14 -18.95 12.75 -12.50
N VAL A 15 -18.97 12.91 -13.83
CA VAL A 15 -19.38 14.17 -14.46
C VAL A 15 -20.83 14.52 -14.11
N SER A 16 -21.72 13.53 -14.16
CA SER A 16 -23.13 13.72 -13.78
C SER A 16 -23.31 14.09 -12.30
N TRP A 17 -22.52 13.48 -11.41
CA TRP A 17 -22.50 13.80 -9.99
C TRP A 17 -21.94 15.20 -9.74
N ALA A 18 -20.80 15.54 -10.35
CA ALA A 18 -20.10 16.81 -10.14
C ALA A 18 -20.94 17.99 -10.63
N ASN A 19 -21.56 17.89 -11.82
CA ASN A 19 -22.44 18.93 -12.35
C ASN A 19 -23.68 19.12 -11.46
N ASN A 20 -24.24 18.04 -10.90
CA ASN A 20 -25.36 18.12 -9.96
C ASN A 20 -24.97 18.80 -8.63
N GLU A 21 -23.79 18.50 -8.09
CA GLU A 21 -23.31 19.20 -6.89
C GLU A 21 -22.94 20.66 -7.14
N PHE A 22 -22.36 20.98 -8.29
CA PHE A 22 -22.09 22.38 -8.67
C PHE A 22 -23.38 23.20 -8.83
N GLU A 23 -24.43 22.60 -9.39
CA GLU A 23 -25.77 23.21 -9.43
C GLU A 23 -26.33 23.44 -8.02
N LYS A 24 -26.24 22.47 -7.12
CA LYS A 24 -26.71 22.62 -5.72
C LYS A 24 -25.96 23.70 -4.96
N CYS A 25 -24.64 23.80 -5.16
CA CYS A 25 -23.79 24.78 -4.49
C CYS A 25 -23.78 26.16 -5.18
N SER A 26 -24.57 26.36 -6.25
CA SER A 26 -24.57 27.61 -7.05
C SER A 26 -23.17 28.01 -7.55
N ILE A 27 -22.35 27.02 -7.92
CA ILE A 27 -21.01 27.23 -8.46
C ILE A 27 -21.11 27.27 -9.99
N ASP A 28 -20.67 28.36 -10.61
CA ASP A 28 -20.66 28.55 -12.07
C ASP A 28 -19.48 27.81 -12.72
N LEU A 29 -19.50 26.48 -12.61
CA LEU A 29 -18.52 25.55 -13.18
C LEU A 29 -19.26 24.36 -13.80
N VAL A 30 -18.99 24.09 -15.07
CA VAL A 30 -19.54 22.94 -15.79
C VAL A 30 -18.40 22.02 -16.20
N VAL A 31 -18.47 20.75 -15.79
CA VAL A 31 -17.55 19.71 -16.23
C VAL A 31 -18.01 19.21 -17.60
N GLU A 32 -17.11 19.28 -18.59
CA GLU A 32 -17.40 18.84 -19.96
C GLU A 32 -17.64 17.32 -20.03
N GLU A 33 -18.75 16.92 -20.66
CA GLU A 33 -19.16 15.51 -20.83
C GLU A 33 -18.45 14.79 -21.99
N LEU A 34 -17.89 15.55 -22.94
CA LEU A 34 -17.33 15.01 -24.18
C LEU A 34 -15.85 15.35 -24.29
N LEU A 35 -15.07 14.37 -24.75
CA LEU A 35 -13.65 14.57 -25.04
C LEU A 35 -13.49 15.59 -26.20
N PRO A 36 -12.53 16.53 -26.09
CA PRO A 36 -12.33 17.56 -27.10
C PRO A 36 -11.97 16.94 -28.45
N THR A 37 -12.68 17.35 -29.49
CA THR A 37 -12.42 16.92 -30.87
C THR A 37 -11.28 17.75 -31.45
N ILE A 38 -10.05 17.24 -31.32
CA ILE A 38 -8.87 17.89 -31.90
C ILE A 38 -8.96 17.78 -33.43
N ARG A 39 -9.10 18.92 -34.12
CA ARG A 39 -9.02 19.00 -35.59
C ARG A 39 -7.69 18.40 -36.07
N ILE A 40 -7.76 17.39 -36.93
CA ILE A 40 -6.60 16.82 -37.59
C ILE A 40 -6.30 17.68 -38.82
N PRO A 41 -5.14 18.36 -38.92
CA PRO A 41 -4.78 19.06 -40.14
C PRO A 41 -4.57 18.03 -41.27
N THR A 42 -5.38 18.12 -42.32
CA THR A 42 -5.17 17.31 -43.53
C THR A 42 -3.95 17.82 -44.26
N LYS A 43 -2.84 17.07 -44.22
CA LYS A 43 -1.75 17.31 -45.18
C LYS A 43 -2.27 16.93 -46.57
N LYS A 44 -2.35 17.91 -47.49
CA LYS A 44 -2.57 17.62 -48.92
C LYS A 44 -1.39 16.78 -49.40
N ASN A 45 -1.60 15.47 -49.54
CA ASN A 45 -0.64 14.57 -50.15
C ASN A 45 -1.14 14.24 -51.56
N LEU A 46 -0.32 14.49 -52.58
CA LEU A 46 -0.66 14.30 -53.99
C LEU A 46 -0.71 12.83 -54.44
N ASN A 47 -0.35 11.87 -53.57
CA ASN A 47 -0.34 10.45 -53.91
C ASN A 47 -1.56 9.75 -53.30
N LEU A 48 -2.51 9.44 -54.17
CA LEU A 48 -3.65 8.58 -53.94
C LEU A 48 -3.14 7.15 -53.76
N ASN A 49 -2.88 6.75 -52.51
CA ASN A 49 -2.96 5.38 -51.98
C ASN A 49 -2.35 5.39 -50.58
N ASN A 50 -3.08 5.89 -49.59
CA ASN A 50 -2.89 5.49 -48.21
C ASN A 50 -4.25 5.48 -47.55
N VAL A 51 -4.71 4.28 -47.17
CA VAL A 51 -5.86 4.09 -46.30
C VAL A 51 -5.64 4.96 -45.06
N SER A 52 -6.54 5.92 -44.83
CA SER A 52 -6.54 6.73 -43.62
C SER A 52 -6.67 5.82 -42.41
N THR A 53 -5.57 5.49 -41.75
CA THR A 53 -5.55 4.84 -40.44
C THR A 53 -5.83 5.88 -39.33
N ALA A 54 -6.83 6.73 -39.53
CA ALA A 54 -7.28 7.67 -38.51
C ALA A 54 -8.32 6.97 -37.63
N PRO A 55 -8.24 7.04 -36.28
CA PRO A 55 -9.26 6.43 -35.43
C PRO A 55 -10.61 7.10 -35.69
N THR A 56 -11.63 6.27 -35.87
CA THR A 56 -13.01 6.63 -36.25
C THR A 56 -13.78 7.42 -35.17
N SER A 57 -13.21 7.67 -33.98
CA SER A 57 -13.83 8.52 -32.93
C SER A 57 -12.79 9.11 -31.95
N ALA A 58 -13.12 10.25 -31.31
CA ALA A 58 -12.28 10.89 -30.28
C ALA A 58 -12.06 9.99 -29.05
N ILE A 59 -13.06 9.17 -28.74
CA ILE A 59 -13.05 8.19 -27.64
C ILE A 59 -12.02 7.10 -27.92
N SER A 60 -12.07 6.48 -29.11
CA SER A 60 -11.10 5.46 -29.49
C SER A 60 -9.68 6.02 -29.55
N LYS A 61 -9.52 7.28 -30.00
CA LYS A 61 -8.21 7.94 -29.97
C LYS A 61 -7.67 8.03 -28.54
N PHE A 62 -8.47 8.51 -27.60
CA PHE A 62 -8.07 8.59 -26.19
C PHE A 62 -7.76 7.21 -25.58
N GLU A 63 -8.57 6.20 -25.91
CA GLU A 63 -8.35 4.82 -25.49
C GLU A 63 -6.95 4.31 -25.91
N TYR A 64 -6.60 4.47 -27.19
CA TYR A 64 -5.31 3.99 -27.69
C TYR A 64 -4.12 4.86 -27.26
N THR A 65 -4.25 6.18 -27.25
CA THR A 65 -3.10 7.07 -27.01
C THR A 65 -2.85 7.36 -25.53
N VAL A 66 -3.88 7.34 -24.70
CA VAL A 66 -3.77 7.72 -23.28
C VAL A 66 -4.02 6.52 -22.39
N HIS A 67 -5.20 5.90 -22.48
CA HIS A 67 -5.57 4.82 -21.55
C HIS A 67 -4.63 3.61 -21.68
N ASN A 68 -4.46 3.10 -22.91
CA ASN A 68 -3.61 1.94 -23.15
C ASN A 68 -2.13 2.23 -22.85
N VAL A 69 -1.63 3.42 -23.24
CA VAL A 69 -0.26 3.84 -22.93
C VAL A 69 -0.03 3.95 -21.42
N ALA A 70 -0.97 4.54 -20.68
CA ALA A 70 -0.89 4.61 -19.23
C ALA A 70 -0.89 3.22 -18.59
N MET A 71 -1.76 2.32 -19.04
CA MET A 71 -1.79 0.93 -18.59
C MET A 71 -0.48 0.20 -18.90
N ASP A 72 0.11 0.43 -20.07
CA ASP A 72 1.40 -0.13 -20.46
C ASP A 72 2.53 0.41 -19.58
N ILE A 73 2.53 1.70 -19.25
CA ILE A 73 3.49 2.29 -18.32
C ILE A 73 3.35 1.67 -16.92
N VAL A 74 2.12 1.52 -16.42
CA VAL A 74 1.87 0.90 -15.11
C VAL A 74 2.35 -0.55 -15.10
N LEU A 75 1.98 -1.34 -16.12
CA LEU A 75 2.42 -2.73 -16.24
C LEU A 75 3.94 -2.84 -16.36
N SER A 76 4.57 -1.98 -17.17
CA SER A 76 6.02 -1.95 -17.34
C SER A 76 6.73 -1.60 -16.03
N LYS A 77 6.24 -0.60 -15.28
CA LYS A 77 6.78 -0.24 -13.96
C LYS A 77 6.62 -1.37 -12.96
N LEU A 78 5.45 -2.01 -12.91
CA LEU A 78 5.21 -3.17 -12.04
C LEU A 78 6.14 -4.32 -12.40
N GLN A 79 6.33 -4.61 -13.68
CA GLN A 79 7.29 -5.62 -14.14
C GLN A 79 8.72 -5.24 -13.76
N GLN A 80 9.15 -4.02 -14.01
CA GLN A 80 10.50 -3.56 -13.66
C GLN A 80 10.76 -3.69 -12.14
N HIS A 81 9.77 -3.37 -11.32
CA HIS A 81 9.88 -3.37 -9.87
C HIS A 81 9.84 -4.80 -9.30
N PHE A 82 8.90 -5.64 -9.75
CA PHE A 82 8.63 -6.95 -9.15
C PHE A 82 9.22 -8.14 -9.90
N ALA A 83 9.60 -8.03 -11.19
CA ALA A 83 10.12 -9.17 -11.94
C ALA A 83 11.43 -9.72 -11.36
N LYS A 84 12.28 -8.84 -10.79
CA LYS A 84 13.54 -9.23 -10.13
C LYS A 84 13.31 -10.13 -8.90
N HIS A 85 12.18 -9.96 -8.21
CA HIS A 85 11.85 -10.66 -6.98
C HIS A 85 10.57 -11.51 -7.11
N SER A 86 10.18 -11.86 -8.33
CA SER A 86 8.95 -12.60 -8.63
C SER A 86 8.83 -13.93 -7.87
N GLU A 87 9.95 -14.65 -7.72
CA GLU A 87 10.06 -15.87 -6.92
C GLU A 87 9.73 -15.63 -5.43
N LEU A 88 10.18 -14.50 -4.87
CA LEU A 88 9.90 -14.13 -3.47
C LEU A 88 8.42 -13.77 -3.30
N SER A 89 7.86 -13.04 -4.26
CA SER A 89 6.43 -12.71 -4.28
C SER A 89 5.56 -13.95 -4.40
N ALA A 90 5.99 -14.96 -5.19
CA ALA A 90 5.31 -16.24 -5.28
C ALA A 90 5.39 -17.02 -3.96
N ASP A 91 6.53 -17.00 -3.27
CA ASP A 91 6.68 -17.58 -1.93
C ASP A 91 5.74 -16.90 -0.91
N PHE A 92 5.59 -15.57 -0.97
CA PHE A 92 4.66 -14.84 -0.09
C PHE A 92 3.19 -15.16 -0.38
N ALA A 93 2.83 -15.34 -1.66
CA ALA A 93 1.48 -15.73 -2.04
C ALA A 93 1.10 -17.11 -1.46
N CYS A 94 2.07 -18.01 -1.24
CA CYS A 94 1.83 -19.30 -0.61
C CYS A 94 1.51 -19.18 0.89
N LEU A 95 1.95 -18.11 1.56
CA LEU A 95 1.67 -17.83 2.97
C LEU A 95 0.30 -17.16 3.19
N ASP A 96 -0.39 -16.76 2.12
CA ASP A 96 -1.72 -16.16 2.22
C ASP A 96 -2.77 -17.24 2.55
N PRO A 97 -3.55 -17.07 3.63
CA PRO A 97 -4.60 -18.04 4.01
C PRO A 97 -5.65 -18.28 2.93
N ARG A 98 -5.85 -17.33 1.99
CA ARG A 98 -6.74 -17.51 0.84
C ARG A 98 -6.27 -18.60 -0.13
N ASN A 99 -4.98 -18.92 -0.12
CA ASN A 99 -4.38 -19.95 -0.97
C ASN A 99 -4.17 -21.28 -0.25
N PHE A 100 -4.56 -21.42 1.02
CA PHE A 100 -4.43 -22.68 1.77
C PHE A 100 -5.26 -23.83 1.20
N SER A 101 -6.30 -23.53 0.41
CA SER A 101 -7.11 -24.53 -0.30
C SER A 101 -6.44 -25.08 -1.56
N LYS A 102 -5.38 -24.43 -2.06
CA LYS A 102 -4.67 -24.83 -3.29
C LYS A 102 -3.43 -25.66 -2.93
N GLU A 103 -3.11 -26.63 -3.79
CA GLU A 103 -1.88 -27.40 -3.64
C GLU A 103 -0.64 -26.50 -3.77
N LEU A 104 0.33 -26.71 -2.88
CA LEU A 104 1.56 -25.93 -2.88
C LEU A 104 2.42 -26.29 -4.11
N PRO A 105 2.87 -25.31 -4.90
CA PRO A 105 3.72 -25.56 -6.05
C PRO A 105 5.06 -26.18 -5.63
N VAL A 106 5.62 -27.02 -6.51
CA VAL A 106 6.91 -27.71 -6.26
C VAL A 106 8.06 -26.72 -6.05
N THR A 107 7.95 -25.52 -6.63
CA THR A 107 8.91 -24.43 -6.52
C THR A 107 8.72 -23.54 -5.28
N ALA A 108 7.72 -23.79 -4.43
CA ALA A 108 7.47 -22.98 -3.24
C ALA A 108 8.66 -22.94 -2.27
N PHE A 109 8.86 -21.79 -1.63
CA PHE A 109 9.83 -21.49 -0.58
C PHE A 109 11.30 -21.60 -0.95
N VAL A 110 11.66 -21.65 -2.25
CA VAL A 110 13.06 -21.77 -2.65
C VAL A 110 13.87 -20.53 -2.26
N LYS A 111 13.31 -19.33 -2.48
CA LYS A 111 14.03 -18.08 -2.22
C LYS A 111 13.93 -17.68 -0.76
N LEU A 112 12.75 -17.88 -0.18
CA LEU A 112 12.49 -17.58 1.23
C LEU A 112 13.33 -18.47 2.16
N SER A 113 13.43 -19.77 1.87
CA SER A 113 14.29 -20.69 2.64
C SER A 113 15.77 -20.32 2.56
N LYS A 114 16.26 -19.98 1.37
CA LYS A 114 17.64 -19.54 1.16
C LYS A 114 17.97 -18.25 1.92
N LEU A 115 17.03 -17.30 1.96
CA LEU A 115 17.24 -16.00 2.60
C LEU A 115 17.23 -16.09 4.13
N LEU A 116 16.39 -16.97 4.69
CA LEU A 116 16.29 -17.18 6.14
C LEU A 116 17.20 -18.30 6.67
N GLY A 117 17.87 -19.06 5.79
CA GLY A 117 18.72 -20.18 6.18
C GLY A 117 17.95 -21.42 6.64
N PHE A 118 16.71 -21.59 6.20
CA PHE A 118 15.85 -22.71 6.59
C PHE A 118 15.88 -23.85 5.59
N GLU A 119 15.53 -25.06 6.05
CA GLU A 119 15.29 -26.18 5.15
C GLU A 119 13.91 -26.07 4.51
N LYS A 120 13.87 -26.02 3.17
CA LYS A 120 12.63 -25.89 2.39
C LYS A 120 11.58 -26.95 2.74
N ALA A 121 11.99 -28.19 2.96
CA ALA A 121 11.08 -29.30 3.27
C ALA A 121 10.35 -29.07 4.60
N VAL A 122 11.08 -28.59 5.62
CA VAL A 122 10.54 -28.32 6.95
C VAL A 122 9.51 -27.20 6.90
N LEU A 123 9.83 -26.07 6.27
CA LEU A 123 8.88 -24.96 6.13
C LEU A 123 7.62 -25.36 5.35
N LYS A 124 7.77 -26.17 4.30
CA LYS A 124 6.64 -26.69 3.51
C LYS A 124 5.73 -27.57 4.36
N ASN A 125 6.30 -28.48 5.15
CA ASN A 125 5.54 -29.37 6.02
C ASN A 125 4.84 -28.60 7.15
N GLU A 126 5.53 -27.64 7.77
CA GLU A 126 4.95 -26.75 8.79
C GLU A 126 3.76 -25.98 8.22
N LEU A 127 3.89 -25.40 7.01
CA LEU A 127 2.77 -24.69 6.39
C LEU A 127 1.62 -25.62 6.02
N GLN A 128 1.88 -26.81 5.46
CA GLN A 128 0.82 -27.75 5.08
C GLN A 128 0.02 -28.21 6.31
N ASP A 129 0.71 -28.53 7.40
CA ASP A 129 0.07 -28.91 8.64
C ASP A 129 -0.72 -27.74 9.25
N PHE A 130 -0.16 -26.53 9.24
CA PHE A 130 -0.85 -25.32 9.69
C PHE A 130 -2.10 -25.01 8.85
N ALA A 131 -1.98 -25.06 7.52
CA ALA A 131 -3.07 -24.83 6.56
C ALA A 131 -4.21 -25.83 6.78
N SER A 132 -3.90 -27.11 7.02
CA SER A 132 -4.90 -28.15 7.31
C SER A 132 -5.69 -27.87 8.61
N LYS A 133 -5.06 -27.18 9.56
CA LYS A 133 -5.63 -26.84 10.88
C LYS A 133 -6.26 -25.44 10.91
N TRP A 134 -6.04 -24.63 9.88
CA TRP A 134 -6.45 -23.21 9.83
C TRP A 134 -7.94 -23.01 10.07
N GLU A 135 -8.79 -23.83 9.45
CA GLU A 135 -10.24 -23.77 9.61
C GLU A 135 -10.70 -23.93 11.06
N LYS A 136 -9.97 -24.70 11.87
CA LYS A 136 -10.24 -24.90 13.30
C LYS A 136 -9.60 -23.82 14.17
N LEU A 137 -8.43 -23.31 13.76
CA LEU A 137 -7.69 -22.28 14.48
C LEU A 137 -8.35 -20.90 14.36
N LYS A 138 -8.96 -20.58 13.20
CA LYS A 138 -9.64 -19.29 12.99
C LYS A 138 -10.89 -19.12 13.86
N LEU A 139 -11.59 -20.21 14.20
CA LEU A 139 -12.84 -20.21 14.98
C LEU A 139 -12.64 -19.94 16.47
N LYS A 140 -11.46 -20.28 17.01
CA LYS A 140 -11.18 -20.23 18.46
C LYS A 140 -10.50 -18.94 18.91
N LEU A 141 -10.64 -17.84 18.17
CA LEU A 141 -9.98 -16.58 18.46
C LEU A 141 -10.94 -15.61 19.19
N PRO A 142 -11.12 -15.70 20.53
CA PRO A 142 -11.88 -14.69 21.26
C PRO A 142 -11.18 -13.33 21.19
N GLU A 143 -12.00 -12.27 21.26
CA GLU A 143 -11.69 -10.83 21.17
C GLU A 143 -10.71 -10.29 22.24
N THR A 144 -10.21 -11.12 23.15
CA THR A 144 -9.73 -10.66 24.46
C THR A 144 -8.22 -10.40 24.59
N TYR A 145 -7.50 -10.19 23.49
CA TYR A 145 -6.12 -9.69 23.56
C TYR A 145 -5.98 -8.56 22.55
N LEU A 146 -6.57 -7.42 22.90
CA LEU A 146 -5.99 -6.14 22.55
C LEU A 146 -4.60 -6.14 23.20
N VAL A 147 -3.57 -5.92 22.41
CA VAL A 147 -2.32 -5.42 22.98
C VAL A 147 -2.74 -4.11 23.67
N GLN A 148 -2.53 -4.03 24.98
CA GLN A 148 -2.61 -2.75 25.67
C GLN A 148 -1.38 -1.96 25.21
N ASP A 149 -1.48 -1.37 24.02
CA ASP A 149 -0.72 -0.17 23.71
C ASP A 149 -1.63 0.96 24.19
N GLU A 150 -1.10 1.77 25.11
CA GLU A 150 -1.81 2.82 25.82
C GLU A 150 -2.55 3.72 24.83
N ASP A 151 -3.79 4.04 25.21
CA ASP A 151 -4.76 4.79 24.41
C ASP A 151 -4.17 6.14 23.96
N ASN A 152 -3.83 6.24 22.67
CA ASN A 152 -3.90 7.51 21.97
C ASN A 152 -5.22 7.50 21.19
N GLU A 153 -6.29 7.89 21.90
CA GLU A 153 -7.46 8.47 21.26
C GLU A 153 -7.03 9.78 20.61
N ASP A 154 -6.68 9.73 19.33
CA ASP A 154 -6.77 10.91 18.49
C ASP A 154 -7.74 10.62 17.34
N ASP A 155 -8.92 11.22 17.51
CA ASP A 155 -9.91 11.48 16.48
C ASP A 155 -9.28 12.33 15.37
N ASP A 156 -8.67 11.67 14.38
CA ASP A 156 -8.64 12.21 13.03
C ASP A 156 -9.86 11.66 12.28
N GLU A 157 -10.93 12.45 12.25
CA GLU A 157 -12.00 12.32 11.27
C GLU A 157 -11.41 12.47 9.85
N GLU A 158 -10.81 11.42 9.31
CA GLU A 158 -10.55 11.32 7.88
C GLU A 158 -11.90 11.04 7.19
N GLU A 159 -12.47 12.07 6.58
CA GLU A 159 -13.61 11.97 5.66
C GLU A 159 -13.37 10.84 4.66
N GLU A 160 -14.11 9.73 4.83
CA GLU A 160 -14.28 8.73 3.78
C GLU A 160 -14.94 9.42 2.59
N ILE A 161 -14.20 9.65 1.50
CA ILE A 161 -14.81 9.87 0.18
C ILE A 161 -15.48 8.55 -0.22
N THR A 162 -16.71 8.34 0.24
CA THR A 162 -17.59 7.27 -0.21
C THR A 162 -18.03 7.56 -1.64
N LEU A 163 -17.29 7.04 -2.61
CA LEU A 163 -17.84 6.79 -3.94
C LEU A 163 -18.56 5.44 -3.91
N ASN A 164 -19.87 5.51 -3.66
CA ASN A 164 -20.79 4.40 -3.82
C ASN A 164 -20.73 3.90 -5.27
N ASN A 165 -20.15 2.71 -5.48
CA ASN A 165 -20.44 1.89 -6.64
C ASN A 165 -20.49 0.43 -6.22
N GLU A 166 -21.71 -0.08 -6.11
CA GLU A 166 -22.05 -1.48 -5.97
C GLU A 166 -21.59 -2.24 -7.20
N ASN A 167 -20.34 -2.72 -7.21
CA ASN A 167 -19.88 -3.77 -8.13
C ASN A 167 -18.61 -4.42 -7.59
N GLN A 168 -18.79 -5.49 -6.81
CA GLN A 168 -17.83 -6.59 -6.54
C GLN A 168 -16.32 -6.29 -6.66
N GLN A 169 -15.85 -5.21 -6.05
CA GLN A 169 -14.44 -5.02 -5.76
C GLN A 169 -14.17 -5.60 -4.37
N GLN A 170 -13.26 -6.57 -4.31
CA GLN A 170 -12.69 -7.04 -3.07
C GLN A 170 -12.21 -5.82 -2.28
N LYS A 171 -12.99 -5.42 -1.26
CA LYS A 171 -12.52 -4.51 -0.23
C LYS A 171 -11.24 -5.12 0.32
N ILE A 172 -10.11 -4.47 0.08
CA ILE A 172 -8.92 -4.68 0.89
C ILE A 172 -9.29 -4.04 2.22
N GLU A 173 -10.06 -4.77 3.04
CA GLU A 173 -10.32 -4.39 4.41
C GLU A 173 -8.95 -4.41 5.09
N GLN A 174 -8.40 -3.22 5.29
CA GLN A 174 -7.33 -3.04 6.25
C GLN A 174 -7.82 -3.65 7.54
N CYS A 175 -7.11 -4.67 8.01
CA CYS A 175 -7.45 -5.40 9.22
C CYS A 175 -7.20 -4.40 10.39
N LYS A 176 -8.18 -3.52 10.67
CA LYS A 176 -8.16 -2.64 11.85
C LYS A 176 -8.06 -3.55 13.08
N GLU A 177 -7.30 -3.13 14.08
CA GLU A 177 -6.98 -3.91 15.29
C GLU A 177 -8.21 -4.49 16.00
N LYS A 178 -9.40 -3.93 15.76
CA LYS A 178 -10.68 -4.33 16.36
C LYS A 178 -11.55 -5.26 15.49
N LYS A 179 -11.22 -5.53 14.21
CA LYS A 179 -11.96 -6.50 13.35
C LYS A 179 -11.01 -7.39 12.54
N ARG A 180 -10.95 -8.68 12.90
CA ARG A 180 -10.11 -9.67 12.21
C ARG A 180 -10.77 -10.13 10.93
N CYS A 181 -10.16 -9.82 9.80
CA CYS A 181 -10.55 -10.22 8.45
C CYS A 181 -10.33 -11.73 8.16
N LEU A 182 -9.63 -12.46 9.04
CA LEU A 182 -9.35 -13.92 9.01
C LEU A 182 -8.74 -14.47 7.70
N ASN A 183 -8.44 -13.61 6.74
CA ASN A 183 -7.96 -13.93 5.40
C ASN A 183 -6.70 -13.15 5.02
N CYS A 184 -5.92 -12.67 6.01
CA CYS A 184 -4.68 -11.93 5.79
C CYS A 184 -3.49 -12.55 6.52
N LEU A 185 -2.27 -12.19 6.07
CA LEU A 185 -1.01 -12.66 6.67
C LEU A 185 -0.87 -12.24 8.15
N LEU A 186 -1.37 -11.06 8.50
CA LEU A 186 -1.35 -10.56 9.89
C LEU A 186 -2.22 -11.44 10.81
N CYS A 187 -3.38 -11.92 10.34
CA CYS A 187 -4.21 -12.85 11.10
C CYS A 187 -3.50 -14.18 11.31
N CYS A 188 -2.78 -14.71 10.32
CA CYS A 188 -1.98 -15.93 10.47
C CYS A 188 -0.88 -15.76 11.52
N TYR A 189 -0.16 -14.64 11.48
CA TYR A 189 0.85 -14.31 12.48
C TYR A 189 0.26 -14.21 13.90
N ASN A 190 -0.87 -13.51 14.06
CA ASN A 190 -1.53 -13.36 15.35
C ASN A 190 -2.00 -14.69 15.94
N VAL A 191 -2.45 -15.63 15.10
CA VAL A 191 -2.80 -17.00 15.53
C VAL A 191 -1.57 -17.74 16.03
N LEU A 192 -0.46 -17.69 15.27
CA LEU A 192 0.80 -18.34 15.66
C LEU A 192 1.34 -17.79 16.99
N PHE A 193 1.24 -16.48 17.18
CA PHE A 193 1.66 -15.81 18.42
C PHE A 193 0.75 -16.17 19.61
N LYS A 194 -0.57 -16.05 19.45
CA LYS A 194 -1.55 -16.30 20.51
C LYS A 194 -1.49 -17.72 21.08
N TYR A 195 -1.33 -18.72 20.22
CA TYR A 195 -1.23 -20.12 20.63
C TYR A 195 0.21 -20.55 20.97
N ARG A 196 1.17 -19.62 20.98
CA ARG A 196 2.61 -19.88 21.20
C ARG A 196 3.15 -21.04 20.35
N LEU A 197 2.64 -21.16 19.13
CA LEU A 197 2.94 -22.24 18.19
C LEU A 197 4.37 -22.18 17.66
N TYR A 198 5.02 -21.02 17.81
CA TYR A 198 6.43 -20.78 17.49
C TYR A 198 7.41 -21.57 18.36
N VAL A 199 7.01 -22.00 19.57
CA VAL A 199 7.91 -22.72 20.50
C VAL A 199 7.96 -24.22 20.20
N SER A 200 6.88 -24.81 19.69
CA SER A 200 6.71 -26.26 19.66
C SER A 200 6.79 -26.89 18.27
N ALA A 201 6.08 -26.34 17.27
CA ALA A 201 5.87 -27.03 16.00
C ALA A 201 6.05 -26.16 14.75
N TYR A 202 5.99 -24.83 14.88
CA TYR A 202 5.95 -23.91 13.72
C TYR A 202 6.95 -22.76 13.85
N ASN A 203 8.20 -23.05 14.21
CA ASN A 203 9.23 -22.03 14.42
C ASN A 203 9.66 -21.37 13.10
N ASN A 204 9.94 -22.16 12.07
CA ASN A 204 10.37 -21.63 10.78
C ASN A 204 9.25 -20.84 10.11
N LEU A 205 8.02 -21.33 10.22
CA LEU A 205 6.83 -20.63 9.74
C LEU A 205 6.61 -19.31 10.47
N PHE A 206 6.79 -19.27 11.79
CA PHE A 206 6.67 -18.04 12.57
C PHE A 206 7.71 -16.99 12.14
N ILE A 207 8.98 -17.39 12.01
CA ILE A 207 10.05 -16.48 11.56
C ILE A 207 9.79 -16.01 10.13
N ALA A 208 9.29 -16.89 9.24
CA ALA A 208 8.89 -16.52 7.90
C ALA A 208 7.79 -15.45 7.91
N TYR A 209 6.70 -15.63 8.66
CA TYR A 209 5.65 -14.62 8.79
C TYR A 209 6.16 -13.31 9.38
N LYS A 210 7.00 -13.36 10.41
CA LYS A 210 7.64 -12.17 11.01
C LYS A 210 8.47 -11.41 9.96
N TYR A 211 9.25 -12.13 9.16
CA TYR A 211 10.04 -11.56 8.08
C TYR A 211 9.17 -10.89 7.02
N VAL A 212 8.12 -11.56 6.55
CA VAL A 212 7.20 -11.00 5.54
C VAL A 212 6.49 -9.74 6.04
N LEU A 213 6.06 -9.72 7.31
CA LEU A 213 5.43 -8.55 7.92
C LEU A 213 6.41 -7.40 8.18
N SER A 214 7.71 -7.69 8.31
CA SER A 214 8.76 -6.66 8.48
C SER A 214 9.22 -6.02 7.16
N LEU A 215 8.84 -6.58 6.02
CA LEU A 215 9.23 -6.05 4.72
C LEU A 215 8.42 -4.80 4.37
N SER A 216 9.12 -3.74 3.97
CA SER A 216 8.51 -2.46 3.58
C SER A 216 7.50 -2.57 2.44
N CYS A 217 7.62 -3.58 1.56
CA CYS A 217 6.67 -3.81 0.46
C CYS A 217 5.31 -4.36 0.89
N THR A 218 5.14 -4.76 2.16
CA THR A 218 3.85 -5.20 2.71
C THR A 218 3.19 -4.13 3.58
N GLN A 219 3.87 -3.00 3.81
CA GLN A 219 3.43 -1.94 4.71
C GLN A 219 3.14 -0.66 3.91
N ILE A 220 1.86 -0.24 3.89
CA ILE A 220 1.42 1.01 3.26
C ILE A 220 2.09 2.23 3.92
N GLY A 221 2.36 2.16 5.23
CA GLY A 221 3.06 3.21 5.97
C GLY A 221 4.45 3.49 5.42
N CYS A 222 5.23 2.46 5.09
CA CYS A 222 6.56 2.65 4.52
C CYS A 222 6.52 3.40 3.18
N GLU A 223 5.57 3.12 2.30
CA GLU A 223 5.45 3.84 1.02
C GLU A 223 5.13 5.32 1.22
N ARG A 224 4.24 5.65 2.17
CA ARG A 224 3.95 7.04 2.55
C ARG A 224 5.19 7.74 3.12
N SER A 225 5.94 7.06 3.99
CA SER A 225 7.20 7.60 4.53
C SER A 225 8.24 7.81 3.42
N PHE A 226 8.41 6.87 2.49
CA PHE A 226 9.32 7.03 1.36
C PHE A 226 8.91 8.16 0.40
N SER A 227 7.60 8.37 0.19
CA SER A 227 7.09 9.50 -0.58
C SER A 227 7.44 10.83 0.10
N THR A 228 7.20 10.93 1.41
CA THR A 228 7.52 12.10 2.22
C THR A 228 9.03 12.37 2.26
N LEU A 229 9.84 11.31 2.43
CA LEU A 229 11.29 11.40 2.35
C LEU A 229 11.77 11.84 0.96
N THR A 230 11.13 11.36 -0.10
CA THR A 230 11.43 11.78 -1.47
C THR A 230 11.14 13.26 -1.63
N PHE A 231 10.01 13.75 -1.13
CA PHE A 231 9.64 15.16 -1.12
C PHE A 231 10.67 16.02 -0.35
N ILE A 232 11.08 15.59 0.85
CA ILE A 232 12.12 16.25 1.64
C ILE A 232 13.42 16.32 0.83
N LYS A 233 13.85 15.18 0.27
CA LYS A 233 15.10 15.07 -0.48
C LYS A 233 15.14 15.82 -1.81
N THR A 234 14.02 15.97 -2.51
CA THR A 234 13.98 16.64 -3.83
C THR A 234 13.56 18.10 -3.75
N ARG A 235 12.55 18.42 -2.94
CA ARG A 235 11.96 19.77 -2.90
C ARG A 235 12.54 20.63 -1.79
N LEU A 236 12.76 20.06 -0.60
CA LEU A 236 13.34 20.81 0.54
C LEU A 236 14.87 20.90 0.49
N ARG A 237 15.57 19.91 -0.11
CA ARG A 237 17.04 19.98 -0.33
C ARG A 237 17.48 21.24 -1.08
N ASN A 238 16.66 21.75 -2.01
CA ASN A 238 16.97 22.99 -2.73
C ASN A 238 16.85 24.25 -1.85
N ARG A 239 16.44 24.10 -0.57
CA ARG A 239 16.22 25.18 0.39
C ARG A 239 17.01 24.99 1.70
N LEU A 240 17.72 23.88 1.90
CA LEU A 240 18.30 23.50 3.19
C LEU A 240 19.75 22.99 3.05
N SER A 241 20.57 23.17 4.09
CA SER A 241 21.90 22.56 4.19
C SER A 241 21.82 21.03 4.36
N MET A 242 22.88 20.32 3.99
CA MET A 242 22.90 18.85 3.96
C MET A 242 22.70 18.22 5.36
N ASP A 243 23.31 18.78 6.39
CA ASP A 243 23.19 18.26 7.77
C ASP A 243 21.77 18.41 8.32
N ASN A 244 21.08 19.49 7.96
CA ASN A 244 19.70 19.69 8.34
C ASN A 244 18.78 18.70 7.60
N LEU A 245 19.08 18.34 6.35
CA LEU A 245 18.24 17.41 5.59
C LEU A 245 18.17 16.03 6.25
N ASP A 246 19.31 15.52 6.71
CA ASP A 246 19.40 14.19 7.33
C ASP A 246 18.67 14.17 8.68
N ALA A 247 18.82 15.23 9.49
CA ALA A 247 18.09 15.39 10.74
C ALA A 247 16.56 15.42 10.51
N TRP A 248 16.09 16.17 9.51
CA TRP A 248 14.67 16.23 9.16
C TRP A 248 14.12 14.89 8.65
N MET A 249 14.91 14.13 7.88
CA MET A 249 14.52 12.77 7.46
C MET A 249 14.35 11.85 8.67
N LEU A 250 15.27 11.92 9.65
CA LEU A 250 15.20 11.13 10.88
C LEU A 250 13.99 11.51 11.74
N MET A 251 13.71 12.80 11.86
CA MET A 251 12.53 13.31 12.58
C MET A 251 11.23 12.85 11.93
N ASN A 252 11.12 12.89 10.59
CA ASN A 252 9.92 12.42 9.89
C ASN A 252 9.70 10.92 10.02
N LEU A 253 10.78 10.12 10.05
CA LEU A 253 10.68 8.67 10.27
C LEU A 253 10.20 8.32 11.68
N ASN A 254 10.49 9.16 12.66
CA ASN A 254 10.17 8.95 14.07
C ASN A 254 9.13 9.96 14.57
N LYS A 255 8.25 10.44 13.69
CA LYS A 255 7.27 11.47 14.03
C LYS A 255 6.42 11.07 15.24
N ASP A 256 5.97 9.83 15.28
CA ASP A 256 5.15 9.28 16.37
C ASP A 256 5.91 9.30 17.72
N ILE A 257 7.22 9.07 17.69
CA ILE A 257 8.09 9.17 18.89
C ILE A 257 8.26 10.64 19.29
N LEU A 258 8.33 11.55 18.33
CA LEU A 258 8.42 12.99 18.61
C LEU A 258 7.12 13.56 19.17
N GLU A 259 5.98 13.03 18.75
CA GLU A 259 4.66 13.43 19.25
C GLU A 259 4.40 12.93 20.67
N SER A 260 5.01 11.79 21.06
CA SER A 260 4.97 11.28 22.44
C SER A 260 5.98 11.92 23.39
N LEU A 261 6.93 12.73 22.90
CA LEU A 261 7.90 13.44 23.75
C LEU A 261 7.28 14.70 24.34
N SER A 262 7.35 14.82 25.68
CA SER A 262 6.94 16.05 26.34
C SER A 262 8.00 17.16 26.23
N PHE A 263 7.58 18.41 26.30
CA PHE A 263 8.50 19.56 26.32
C PHE A 263 9.46 19.50 27.51
N GLU A 264 9.03 18.93 28.64
CA GLU A 264 9.84 18.75 29.83
C GLU A 264 10.98 17.76 29.60
N ASP A 265 10.72 16.64 28.89
CA ASP A 265 11.75 15.64 28.56
C ASP A 265 12.86 16.26 27.68
N ILE A 266 12.46 17.03 26.67
CA ILE A 266 13.40 17.72 25.78
C ILE A 266 14.20 18.76 26.56
N THR A 267 13.54 19.54 27.42
CA THR A 267 14.21 20.57 28.23
C THR A 267 15.20 19.95 29.19
N ASN A 268 14.84 18.85 29.86
CA ASN A 268 15.71 18.15 30.79
C ASN A 268 16.98 17.62 30.10
N GLU A 269 16.86 17.09 28.89
CA GLU A 269 18.01 16.58 28.14
C GLU A 269 18.92 17.71 27.64
N VAL A 270 18.35 18.80 27.13
CA VAL A 270 19.11 19.98 26.67
C VAL A 270 19.81 20.67 27.84
N VAL A 271 19.16 20.74 29.00
CA VAL A 271 19.74 21.29 30.23
C VAL A 271 20.92 20.46 30.73
N GLN A 272 20.86 19.13 30.59
CA GLN A 272 21.98 18.26 30.97
C GLN A 272 23.23 18.49 30.12
N GLN A 273 23.08 18.95 28.87
CA GLN A 273 24.21 19.19 27.95
C GLN A 273 24.95 20.51 28.20
N SER A 274 24.38 21.45 28.98
CA SER A 274 25.00 22.76 29.23
C SER A 274 24.96 23.14 30.70
N SER A 275 26.14 23.35 31.29
CA SER A 275 26.30 23.82 32.66
C SER A 275 25.65 25.18 32.92
N VAL A 276 25.56 26.03 31.88
CA VAL A 276 24.92 27.35 31.95
C VAL A 276 23.40 27.22 32.01
N LEU A 277 22.80 26.36 31.17
CA LEU A 277 21.35 26.15 31.17
C LEU A 277 20.88 25.49 32.46
N LYS A 278 21.69 24.59 33.02
CA LYS A 278 21.44 23.97 34.32
C LYS A 278 21.32 24.97 35.47
N SER A 279 22.00 26.11 35.39
CA SER A 279 21.92 27.16 36.41
C SER A 279 20.72 28.11 36.26
N ILE A 280 20.07 28.13 35.10
CA ILE A 280 19.01 29.10 34.77
C ILE A 280 17.62 28.45 34.75
N LEU A 281 17.53 27.17 34.37
CA LEU A 281 16.27 26.48 34.12
C LEU A 281 15.93 25.38 35.14
N VAL A 282 16.87 24.97 36.00
CA VAL A 282 16.57 24.07 37.12
C VAL A 282 16.13 24.92 38.30
N VAL A 283 14.83 24.91 38.60
CA VAL A 283 14.25 25.41 39.85
C VAL A 283 14.13 24.27 40.85
#